data_AF-A0A965QYE9-F1
#
_entry.id   AF-A0A965QYE9-F1
#
_cell.length_a   1.000
_cell.length_b   1.000
_cell.length_c   1.000
_cell.angle_alpha   90.00
_cell.angle_beta   90.00
_cell.angle_gamma   90.00
#
_symmetry.space_group_name_H-M   'P 1'
#
loop_
_entity.id
_entity.type
_entity.pdbx_description
1 polymer ?
#
loop_
_entity_poly.entity_id
_entity_poly.type
_entity_poly.pdbx_seq_one_letter_code
_entity_poly.pdbx_strand_id
1 'polypeptide(L)' 'MERIQAIRLFVRIVDLGSFSKAAAEMRIGQPAATKQ' A
#
# COMPACT_ATOMS: atom_id res chain seq x y z
N MET A 1 -5.36 -9.32 -1.65
CA MET A 1 -4.20 -9.20 -0.73
C MET A 1 -4.53 -9.93 0.55
N GLU A 2 -3.57 -10.63 1.15
CA GLU A 2 -3.73 -11.17 2.51
C GLU A 2 -4.03 -10.04 3.51
N ARG A 3 -4.87 -10.30 4.53
CA ARG A 3 -5.35 -9.28 5.48
C ARG A 3 -4.19 -8.51 6.15
N ILE A 4 -3.09 -9.20 6.44
CA ILE A 4 -1.90 -8.56 7.05
C ILE A 4 -1.19 -7.65 6.04
N GLN A 5 -1.16 -8.02 4.75
CA GLN A 5 -0.58 -7.15 3.71
C GLN A 5 -1.39 -5.86 3.53
N ALA A 6 -2.72 -5.94 3.61
CA ALA A 6 -3.60 -4.77 3.59
C ALA A 6 -3.30 -3.79 4.73
N ILE A 7 -3.16 -4.31 5.96
CA ILE A 7 -2.83 -3.48 7.14
C ILE A 7 -1.44 -2.84 7.00
N ARG A 8 -0.45 -3.60 6.53
CA ARG A 8 0.90 -3.07 6.28
C ARG A 8 0.89 -1.94 5.25
N LEU A 9 0.16 -2.13 4.15
CA LEU A 9 0.00 -1.11 3.13
C LEU A 9 -0.67 0.15 3.69
N PHE A 10 -1.75 -0.02 4.47
CA PHE A 10 -2.47 1.09 5.09
C PHE A 10 -1.56 1.92 6.01
N VAL A 11 -0.82 1.27 6.92
CA VAL A 11 0.13 1.95 7.81
C VAL A 11 1.15 2.74 6.99
N ARG A 12 1.64 2.18 5.88
CA ARG A 12 2.64 2.85 5.06
C ARG A 12 2.09 4.02 4.26
N ILE A 13 0.84 3.95 3.81
CA ILE A 13 0.15 5.07 3.18
C ILE A 13 -0.01 6.23 4.16
N VAL A 14 -0.40 5.94 5.41
CA VAL A 14 -0.55 6.95 6.46
C VAL A 14 0.79 7.62 6.77
N ASP A 15 1.86 6.84 6.87
CA ASP A 15 3.21 7.33 7.17
C ASP A 15 3.81 8.18 6.02
N LEU A 16 3.61 7.76 4.77
CA LEU A 16 4.15 8.44 3.59
C LEU A 16 3.24 9.52 2.98
N GLY A 17 1.95 9.54 3.36
CA GLY A 17 0.92 10.40 2.76
C GLY A 17 0.67 10.13 1.26
N SER A 18 1.04 8.95 0.73
CA SER A 18 0.96 8.67 -0.71
C SER A 18 0.82 7.17 -1.04
N PHE A 19 -0.25 6.83 -1.75
CA PHE A 19 -0.48 5.49 -2.30
C PHE A 19 0.62 5.05 -3.25
N SER A 20 1.08 5.94 -4.13
CA SER A 20 2.11 5.60 -5.12
C SER A 20 3.46 5.30 -4.47
N LYS A 21 3.85 6.06 -3.44
CA LYS A 21 5.11 5.81 -2.71
C LYS A 21 5.03 4.51 -1.89
N ALA A 22 3.92 4.29 -1.18
CA ALA A 22 3.71 3.06 -0.42
C ALA A 22 3.70 1.81 -1.32
N ALA A 23 3.05 1.89 -2.48
CA ALA A 23 3.03 0.81 -3.45
C ALA A 23 4.44 0.51 -4.02
N ALA A 24 5.22 1.55 -4.32
CA ALA A 24 6.58 1.40 -4.84
C ALA A 24 7.52 0.70 -3.84
N GLU A 25 7.47 1.08 -2.56
CA GLU A 25 8.29 0.46 -1.52
C GLU A 25 7.89 -1.00 -1.25
N MET A 26 6.60 -1.30 -1.33
CA MET A 26 6.11 -2.67 -1.18
C MET A 26 6.24 -3.50 -2.46
N ARG A 27 6.79 -2.93 -3.54
CA ARG A 27 6.94 -3.54 -4.87
C ARG A 27 5.61 -4.11 -5.40
N ILE A 28 4.51 -3.42 -5.13
CA ILE A 28 3.19 -3.73 -5.66
C ILE A 28 2.79 -2.67 -6.68
N GLY A 29 2.01 -3.06 -7.69
CA GLY A 29 1.43 -2.08 -8.61
C GLY A 29 0.49 -1.14 -7.85
N GLN A 30 0.56 0.17 -8.11
CA GLN A 30 -0.33 1.16 -7.48
C GLN A 30 -1.83 0.85 -7.65
N PRO A 31 -2.32 0.28 -8.77
CA PRO A 31 -3.71 -0.17 -8.87
C PRO A 31 -4.09 -1.29 -7.88
N ALA A 32 -3.12 -2.11 -7.45
CA ALA A 32 -3.33 -3.11 -6.41
C ALA A 32 -3.36 -2.49 -5.00
N ALA A 33 -2.80 -1.29 -4.83
CA ALA A 33 -2.84 -0.54 -3.58
C ALA A 33 -4.14 0.28 -3.39
N THR A 34 -4.84 0.61 -4.47
CA THR A 34 -6.09 1.39 -4.44
C THR A 34 -7.37 0.57 -4.62
N LYS A 35 -7.29 -0.63 -5.23
CA LYS A 35 -8.42 -1.58 -5.34
C LYS A 35 -8.52 -2.51 -4.12
N GLN A 36 -8.74 -1.95 -2.94
CA GLN A 36 -9.14 -2.73 -1.76
C GLN A 36 -10.64 -2.66 -1.53
#